data_AF-A0A4Q2Y5W6-F1
#
_entry.id   AF-A0A4Q2Y5W6-F1
#
_cell.length_a   1.000
_cell.length_b   1.000
_cell.length_c   1.000
_cell.angle_alpha   90.00
_cell.angle_beta   90.00
_cell.angle_gamma   90.00
#
_symmetry.space_group_name_H-M   'P 1'
#
loop_
_entity.id
_entity.type
_entity.pdbx_description
1 polymer ?
#
loop_
_entity_poly.entity_id
_entity_poly.type
_entity_poly.pdbx_seq_one_letter_code
_entity_poly.pdbx_strand_id
1 'polypeptide(L)' 'MRMLDVLIVAASLVTGLQGAIVEKSVTYRQGDTELEGFHVYDDTVTGKRPAVLVIHQWTGLSDYEKRRSRMLAEMGYN' A
#
# COMPACT_ATOMS: atom_id res chain seq x y z
N MET A 1 -38.19 0.21 -26.56
CA MET A 1 -36.96 -0.59 -26.29
C MET A 1 -35.70 0.13 -26.77
N ARG A 2 -35.47 1.39 -26.37
CA ARG A 2 -34.21 2.11 -26.64
C ARG A 2 -33.76 3.02 -25.50
N MET A 3 -34.57 3.16 -24.45
CA MET A 3 -34.27 3.96 -23.25
C MET A 3 -33.79 3.12 -22.06
N LEU A 4 -34.10 1.80 -22.08
CA LEU A 4 -33.63 0.84 -21.08
C LEU A 4 -32.17 0.43 -21.30
N ASP A 5 -31.71 0.39 -22.56
CA ASP A 5 -30.32 0.01 -22.89
C ASP A 5 -29.31 1.09 -22.46
N VAL A 6 -29.69 2.37 -22.53
CA VAL A 6 -28.84 3.50 -22.13
C VAL A 6 -28.57 3.51 -20.61
N LEU A 7 -29.55 3.05 -19.82
CA LEU A 7 -29.44 2.97 -18.36
C LEU A 7 -28.53 1.82 -17.90
N ILE A 8 -28.47 0.72 -18.67
CA ILE A 8 -27.58 -0.42 -18.37
C ILE A 8 -26.12 -0.08 -18.73
N VAL A 9 -25.89 0.71 -19.78
CA VAL A 9 -24.53 1.15 -20.15
C VAL A 9 -23.95 2.12 -19.12
N ALA A 10 -24.75 2.99 -18.52
CA ALA A 10 -24.29 3.94 -17.48
C ALA A 10 -23.84 3.25 -16.17
N ALA A 11 -24.33 2.04 -15.87
CA ALA A 11 -23.97 1.29 -14.66
C ALA A 11 -22.59 0.62 -14.72
N SER A 12 -21.92 0.62 -15.88
CA SER A 12 -20.66 -0.11 -16.09
C SER A 12 -19.38 0.71 -15.86
N LEU A 13 -19.48 1.97 -15.42
CA LEU A 13 -18.34 2.90 -15.29
C LEU A 13 -17.75 3.04 -13.89
N VAL A 14 -18.23 2.30 -12.88
CA VAL A 14 -17.62 2.31 -11.54
C VAL A 14 -16.78 1.05 -11.33
N THR A 15 -15.74 0.89 -12.14
CA THR A 15 -14.60 0.09 -11.71
C THR A 15 -13.90 0.90 -10.62
N GLY A 16 -14.18 0.57 -9.35
CA GLY A 16 -13.40 1.10 -8.24
C GLY A 16 -11.92 0.88 -8.52
N LEU A 17 -11.12 1.92 -8.38
CA LEU A 17 -9.66 1.83 -8.37
C LEU A 17 -9.28 0.79 -7.32
N GLN A 18 -8.89 -0.40 -7.78
CA GLN A 18 -8.50 -1.50 -6.92
C GLN A 18 -7.01 -1.34 -6.58
N GLY A 19 -6.69 -0.28 -5.84
CA GLY A 19 -5.48 -0.15 -5.05
C GLY A 19 -5.90 -0.27 -3.60
N ALA A 20 -5.30 -1.16 -2.83
CA ALA A 20 -5.67 -1.37 -1.42
C ALA A 20 -4.44 -1.37 -0.53
N ILE A 21 -3.36 -2.04 -0.96
CA ILE A 21 -2.07 -2.03 -0.27
C ILE A 21 -0.96 -2.05 -1.32
N VAL A 22 -0.08 -1.06 -1.26
CA VAL A 22 1.15 -0.97 -2.06
C VAL A 22 2.31 -1.46 -1.21
N GLU A 23 3.14 -2.33 -1.78
CA GLU A 23 4.36 -2.84 -1.17
C GLU A 23 5.55 -2.54 -2.08
N LYS A 24 6.58 -1.87 -1.55
CA LYS A 24 7.76 -1.50 -2.33
C LYS A 24 9.04 -1.59 -1.51
N SER A 25 10.11 -2.06 -2.15
CA SER A 25 11.47 -1.81 -1.63
C SER A 25 11.80 -0.33 -1.77
N VAL A 26 12.52 0.20 -0.78
CA VAL A 26 12.99 1.57 -0.75
C VAL A 26 14.48 1.59 -0.48
N THR A 27 15.24 2.21 -1.38
CA THR A 27 16.67 2.45 -1.17
C THR A 27 16.85 3.76 -0.41
N TYR A 28 17.68 3.76 0.62
CA TYR A 28 18.03 4.94 1.40
C TYR A 28 19.52 4.90 1.79
N ARG A 29 20.04 6.01 2.33
CA ARG A 29 21.45 6.10 2.70
C ARG A 29 21.63 6.49 4.15
N GLN A 30 22.64 5.89 4.77
CA GLN A 30 23.20 6.32 6.05
C GLN A 30 24.68 6.65 5.84
N GLY A 31 25.00 7.94 5.71
CA GLY A 31 26.31 8.39 5.25
C GLY A 31 26.62 7.82 3.85
N ASP A 32 27.74 7.10 3.75
CA ASP A 32 28.18 6.47 2.50
C ASP A 32 27.60 5.06 2.28
N THR A 33 26.85 4.53 3.25
CA THR A 33 26.24 3.20 3.15
C THR A 33 24.87 3.30 2.48
N GLU A 34 24.68 2.54 1.40
CA GLU A 34 23.37 2.30 0.81
C GLU A 34 22.66 1.17 1.55
N LEU A 35 21.39 1.40 1.87
CA LEU A 35 20.54 0.52 2.66
C LEU A 35 19.23 0.27 1.90
N GLU A 36 18.62 -0.88 2.15
CA GLU A 36 17.30 -1.22 1.64
C GLU A 36 16.30 -1.35 2.79
N GLY A 37 15.11 -0.79 2.58
CA GLY A 37 13.95 -0.94 3.45
C GLY A 37 12.75 -1.41 2.65
N PHE A 38 11.63 -1.60 3.34
CA PHE A 38 10.38 -2.04 2.73
C PHE A 38 9.24 -1.16 3.25
N HIS A 39 8.56 -0.48 2.33
CA HIS A 39 7.49 0.46 2.62
C HIS A 39 6.16 -0.14 2.18
N VAL A 40 5.19 -0.16 3.09
CA VAL A 40 3.85 -0.69 2.86
C VAL A 40 2.83 0.38 3.24
N TYR A 41 1.93 0.72 2.33
CA TYR A 41 0.90 1.73 2.58
C TYR A 41 -0.35 1.49 1.73
N ASP A 42 -1.51 1.88 2.25
CA ASP A 42 -2.75 1.97 1.48
C ASP A 42 -2.75 3.26 0.64
N ASP A 43 -2.85 3.15 -0.68
CA ASP A 43 -2.83 4.28 -1.62
C ASP A 43 -4.19 4.97 -1.78
N THR A 44 -5.27 4.40 -1.22
CA THR A 44 -6.59 5.05 -1.13
C THR A 44 -6.64 6.09 -0.01
N VAL A 45 -5.78 5.98 0.99
CA VAL A 45 -5.72 6.90 2.13
C VAL A 45 -4.94 8.16 1.77
N THR A 46 -5.65 9.29 1.66
CA THR A 46 -5.07 10.60 1.34
C THR A 46 -4.65 11.38 2.59
N GLY A 47 -3.63 12.22 2.47
CA GLY A 47 -3.18 13.11 3.56
C GLY A 47 -2.13 12.49 4.48
N LYS A 48 -1.75 13.22 5.53
CA LYS A 48 -0.77 12.75 6.52
C LYS A 48 -1.40 11.71 7.45
N ARG A 49 -0.66 10.66 7.75
CA ARG A 49 -1.05 9.60 8.68
C ARG A 49 0.14 9.19 9.56
N PRO A 50 -0.09 8.63 10.76
CA PRO A 50 0.99 8.15 11.60
C PRO A 50 1.81 7.08 10.89
N ALA A 51 3.14 7.13 11.02
CA ALA A 51 4.04 6.16 10.42
C ALA A 51 4.60 5.22 11.50
N VAL A 52 4.80 3.95 11.14
CA VAL A 52 5.40 2.94 12.04
C VAL A 52 6.66 2.36 11.42
N LEU A 53 7.79 2.57 12.08
CA LEU A 53 9.05 1.94 11.68
C LEU A 53 9.16 0.54 12.29
N VAL A 54 9.12 -0.48 11.45
CA VAL A 54 9.31 -1.88 11.86
C VAL A 54 10.78 -2.25 11.71
N ILE A 55 11.43 -2.57 12.84
CA ILE A 55 12.81 -3.06 12.85
C ILE A 55 12.78 -4.59 12.77
N HIS A 56 13.45 -5.14 11.76
CA HIS A 56 13.52 -6.58 11.57
C HIS A 56 14.43 -7.26 12.61
N GLN A 57 14.29 -8.58 12.72
CA GLN A 57 15.17 -9.41 13.54
C GLN A 57 16.62 -9.48 13.01
N TRP A 58 17.50 -10.18 13.72
CA TRP A 58 18.94 -10.20 13.42
C TRP A 58 19.30 -10.77 12.03
N THR A 59 18.43 -11.55 11.39
CA THR A 59 18.70 -12.12 10.05
C THR A 59 18.27 -11.20 8.89
N GLY A 60 17.83 -9.97 9.16
CA GLY A 60 17.32 -9.07 8.13
C GLY A 60 15.80 -9.17 7.91
N LEU A 61 15.33 -8.44 6.90
CA LEU A 61 13.92 -8.38 6.51
C LEU A 61 13.43 -9.73 5.97
N SER A 62 12.43 -10.32 6.63
CA SER A 62 11.77 -11.55 6.20
C SER A 62 10.30 -11.32 5.84
N ASP A 63 9.62 -12.37 5.38
CA ASP A 63 8.18 -12.31 5.11
C ASP A 63 7.36 -12.07 6.38
N TYR A 64 7.90 -12.35 7.57
CA TYR A 64 7.22 -12.04 8.82
C TYR A 64 7.03 -10.53 8.98
N GLU A 65 8.11 -9.75 8.87
CA GLU A 65 8.04 -8.29 8.98
C GLU A 65 7.19 -7.69 7.86
N LYS A 66 7.33 -8.18 6.61
CA LYS A 66 6.49 -7.71 5.49
C LYS A 66 4.99 -7.92 5.77
N ARG A 67 4.61 -9.09 6.28
CA ARG A 67 3.21 -9.36 6.68
C ARG A 67 2.75 -8.44 7.80
N ARG A 68 3.59 -8.18 8.81
CA ARG A 68 3.25 -7.26 9.90
C ARG A 68 3.10 -5.81 9.40
N SER A 69 3.95 -5.36 8.49
CA SER A 69 3.83 -4.05 7.85
C SER A 69 2.55 -3.92 7.02
N ARG A 70 2.14 -4.97 6.29
CA ARG A 70 0.83 -5.02 5.61
C ARG A 70 -0.34 -4.84 6.58
N MET A 71 -0.35 -5.56 7.69
CA MET A 71 -1.41 -5.43 8.70
C MET A 71 -1.49 -4.01 9.28
N LEU A 72 -0.36 -3.34 9.45
CA LEU A 72 -0.33 -1.94 9.91
C LEU A 72 -0.91 -1.00 8.84
N ALA A 73 -0.56 -1.19 7.57
CA ALA A 73 -1.12 -0.42 6.47
C ALA A 73 -2.64 -0.62 6.33
N GLU A 74 -3.14 -1.84 6.50
CA GLU A 74 -4.58 -2.17 6.53
C GLU A 74 -5.33 -1.48 7.70
N MET A 75 -4.61 -1.13 8.79
CA MET A 75 -5.14 -0.35 9.90
C MET A 75 -5.05 1.17 9.68
N GLY A 76 -4.54 1.62 8.53
CA GLY A 76 -4.41 3.04 8.17
C GLY A 76 -3.08 3.70 8.52
N TYR A 77 -2.08 2.93 8.98
CA TYR A 77 -0.72 3.43 9.18
C TYR A 77 0.04 3.56 7.85
N ASN A 78 1.17 4.28 7.89
CA ASN A 78 2.12 4.42 6.78
C ASN A 78 3.48 3.78 7.11
#